data_AF-A0A932A715-F1
#
_entry.id   AF-A0A932A715-F1
#
_cell.length_a   1.000
_cell.length_b   1.000
_cell.length_c   1.000
_cell.angle_alpha   90.00
_cell.angle_beta   90.00
_cell.angle_gamma   90.00
#
_symmetry.space_group_name_H-M   'P 1'
#
loop_
_entity.id
_entity.type
_entity.pdbx_description
1 polymer ?
#
loop_
_entity_poly.entity_id
_entity_poly.type
_entity_poly.pdbx_seq_one_letter_code
_entity_poly.pdbx_strand_id
1 'polypeptide(L)'
;MSPSAAPVLATVPKPQPIPVPARPVGAERVNSANAAPRCRHQKVNGVRCGSPAVHHRKYCYYHEKFYSPNANDIPCLEDANSVAYMINCVVRGINSGYMDLRAATSLLYAAQNMIPLLKQLYLEPSQDELAGAEPENDAAENGGAEIPRG
;
A
#
# COMPACT_ATOMS: atom_id res chain seq x y z
N MET A 1 20.73 47.85 -8.85
CA MET A 1 19.92 46.62 -9.03
C MET A 1 20.57 45.55 -8.17
N SER A 2 20.08 45.34 -6.95
CA SER A 2 20.62 44.31 -6.06
C SER A 2 19.93 42.97 -6.37
N PRO A 3 20.65 41.85 -6.46
CA PRO A 3 20.04 40.56 -6.74
C PRO A 3 19.22 40.07 -5.54
N SER A 4 17.97 39.70 -5.80
CA SER A 4 17.07 39.04 -4.85
C SER A 4 17.56 37.61 -4.63
N ALA A 5 17.88 37.27 -3.38
CA ALA A 5 18.26 35.92 -2.98
C ALA A 5 17.02 35.00 -3.03
N ALA A 6 17.11 33.90 -3.77
CA ALA A 6 16.08 32.87 -3.79
C ALA A 6 15.96 32.22 -2.40
N PRO A 7 14.74 31.90 -1.92
CA PRO A 7 14.57 31.26 -0.62
C PRO A 7 15.14 29.84 -0.67
N VAL A 8 16.06 29.56 0.24
CA VAL A 8 16.57 28.19 0.48
C VAL A 8 15.43 27.38 1.04
N LEU A 9 15.00 26.35 0.29
CA LEU A 9 13.96 25.43 0.73
C LEU A 9 14.46 24.73 1.99
N ALA A 10 13.84 25.03 3.13
CA ALA A 10 14.19 24.42 4.39
C ALA A 10 14.00 22.89 4.29
N THR A 11 15.09 22.14 4.40
CA THR A 11 15.04 20.69 4.57
C THR A 11 14.32 20.39 5.88
N VAL A 12 13.09 19.89 5.78
CA VAL A 12 12.34 19.43 6.96
C VAL A 12 13.14 18.27 7.57
N PRO A 13 13.61 18.38 8.82
CA PRO A 13 14.34 17.29 9.47
C PRO A 13 13.44 16.07 9.55
N LYS A 14 13.99 14.89 9.18
CA LYS A 14 13.27 13.61 9.27
C LYS A 14 12.72 13.47 10.69
N PRO A 15 11.39 13.33 10.88
CA PRO A 15 10.81 13.24 12.22
C PRO A 15 11.45 12.05 12.95
N GLN A 16 12.01 12.32 14.12
CA GLN A 16 12.59 11.27 14.94
C GLN A 16 11.46 10.39 15.47
N PRO A 17 11.59 9.05 15.41
CA PRO A 17 10.56 8.15 15.91
C PRO A 17 10.33 8.43 17.40
N ILE A 18 9.10 8.79 17.74
CA ILE A 18 8.68 8.97 19.12
C ILE A 18 8.74 7.59 19.79
N PRO A 19 9.39 7.43 20.97
CA PRO A 19 9.39 6.16 21.68
C PRO A 19 7.94 5.79 22.04
N VAL A 20 7.36 4.84 21.30
CA VAL A 20 6.06 4.27 21.63
C VAL A 20 6.27 3.38 22.84
N PRO A 21 5.61 3.63 23.99
CA PRO A 21 5.74 2.75 25.15
C PRO A 21 5.35 1.34 24.73
N ALA A 22 6.20 0.36 25.04
CA ALA A 22 5.94 -1.03 24.73
C ALA A 22 4.64 -1.45 25.44
N ARG A 23 3.53 -1.48 24.70
CA ARG A 23 2.32 -2.14 25.17
C ARG A 23 2.67 -3.63 25.26
N PRO A 24 2.43 -4.30 26.40
CA PRO A 24 2.67 -5.73 26.49
C PRO A 24 1.64 -6.45 25.61
N VAL A 25 1.95 -6.55 24.32
CA VAL A 25 1.33 -7.51 23.42
C VAL A 25 1.90 -8.85 23.84
N GLY A 26 1.06 -9.80 24.25
CA GLY A 26 1.53 -11.12 24.67
C GLY A 26 2.51 -11.68 23.64
N ALA A 27 3.73 -11.99 24.06
CA ALA A 27 4.86 -12.34 23.19
C ALA A 27 4.52 -13.45 22.18
N GLU A 28 3.63 -14.37 22.58
CA GLU A 28 3.12 -15.45 21.76
C GLU A 28 2.32 -15.00 20.52
N ARG A 29 1.53 -13.92 20.64
CA ARG A 29 0.80 -13.33 19.51
C ARG A 29 1.76 -12.68 18.51
N VAL A 30 2.84 -12.08 19.00
CA VAL A 30 3.87 -11.45 18.17
C VAL A 30 4.67 -12.52 17.43
N ASN A 31 5.06 -13.59 18.11
CA ASN A 31 5.77 -14.72 17.51
C ASN A 31 4.94 -15.41 16.42
N SER A 32 3.66 -15.65 16.69
CA SER A 32 2.73 -16.23 15.71
C SER A 32 2.55 -15.33 14.49
N ALA A 33 2.45 -14.01 14.68
CA ALA A 33 2.39 -13.05 13.59
C ALA A 33 3.70 -13.00 12.78
N ASN A 34 4.84 -13.21 13.43
CA ASN A 34 6.13 -13.22 12.77
C ASN A 34 6.38 -14.47 11.91
N ALA A 35 5.86 -15.62 12.36
CA ALA A 35 5.93 -16.89 11.65
C ALA A 35 4.89 -17.02 10.51
N ALA A 36 3.90 -16.14 10.46
CA ALA A 36 2.89 -16.17 9.41
C ALA A 36 3.51 -15.88 8.02
N PRO A 37 3.01 -16.52 6.94
CA PRO A 37 3.42 -16.19 5.58
C PRO A 37 3.20 -14.70 5.30
N ARG A 38 4.09 -14.09 4.52
CA ARG A 38 4.01 -12.65 4.19
C ARG A 38 3.14 -12.41 2.97
N CYS A 39 2.49 -11.26 2.95
CA CYS A 39 1.70 -10.79 1.82
C CYS A 39 2.54 -10.77 0.54
N ARG A 40 2.03 -11.40 -0.53
CA ARG A 40 2.70 -11.47 -1.84
C ARG A 40 2.54 -10.23 -2.71
N HIS A 41 1.78 -9.23 -2.28
CA HIS A 41 1.60 -8.00 -3.04
C HIS A 41 2.92 -7.22 -3.12
N GLN A 42 3.30 -6.83 -4.34
CA GLN A 42 4.40 -5.92 -4.61
C GLN A 42 3.85 -4.52 -4.79
N LYS A 43 4.37 -3.62 -3.95
CA LYS A 43 4.00 -2.21 -3.96
C LYS A 43 4.45 -1.53 -5.24
N VAL A 44 3.90 -0.35 -5.53
CA VAL A 44 4.26 0.46 -6.72
C VAL A 44 5.74 0.81 -6.80
N ASN A 45 6.44 0.85 -5.66
CA ASN A 45 7.88 1.10 -5.57
C ASN A 45 8.73 -0.18 -5.71
N GLY A 46 8.12 -1.31 -6.07
CA GLY A 46 8.80 -2.60 -6.26
C GLY A 46 9.04 -3.39 -4.97
N VAL A 47 8.68 -2.88 -3.80
CA VAL A 47 8.91 -3.58 -2.52
C VAL A 47 7.72 -4.46 -2.15
N ARG A 48 7.97 -5.65 -1.61
CA ARG A 48 6.88 -6.49 -1.07
C ARG A 48 6.22 -5.83 0.15
N CYS A 49 4.91 -5.99 0.29
CA CYS A 49 4.13 -5.39 1.39
C CYS A 49 4.64 -5.75 2.80
N GLY A 50 5.16 -6.97 3.00
CA GLY A 50 5.76 -7.40 4.28
C GLY A 50 4.77 -7.65 5.44
N SER A 51 3.52 -7.23 5.30
CA SER A 51 2.45 -7.52 6.27
C SER A 51 2.15 -9.02 6.33
N PRO A 52 1.79 -9.59 7.49
CA PRO A 52 1.38 -10.98 7.59
C PRO A 52 0.12 -11.21 6.73
N ALA A 53 0.13 -12.31 5.98
CA ALA A 53 -1.00 -12.73 5.17
C ALA A 53 -2.14 -13.22 6.08
N VAL A 54 -3.37 -13.08 5.61
CA VAL A 54 -4.54 -13.67 6.29
C VAL A 54 -4.42 -15.19 6.21
N HIS A 55 -4.95 -15.89 7.22
CA HIS A 55 -4.90 -17.34 7.30
C HIS A 55 -5.36 -18.01 5.99
N HIS A 56 -4.50 -18.86 5.42
CA HIS A 56 -4.70 -19.53 4.12
C HIS A 56 -4.91 -18.60 2.90
N ARG A 57 -4.46 -17.35 2.97
CA ARG A 57 -4.51 -16.40 1.84
C ARG A 57 -3.11 -16.01 1.37
N LYS A 58 -3.04 -15.50 0.13
CA LYS A 58 -1.79 -15.00 -0.47
C LYS A 58 -1.47 -13.56 -0.04
N TYR A 59 -2.48 -12.83 0.44
CA TYR A 59 -2.39 -11.40 0.71
C TYR A 59 -2.74 -11.08 2.17
N CYS A 60 -2.28 -9.90 2.64
CA CYS A 60 -2.76 -9.35 3.92
C CYS A 60 -4.21 -8.88 3.80
N TYR A 61 -4.85 -8.58 4.93
CA TYR A 61 -6.26 -8.17 4.95
C TYR A 61 -6.57 -7.02 3.97
N TYR A 62 -5.66 -6.04 3.89
CA TYR A 62 -5.79 -4.92 2.96
C TYR A 62 -5.67 -5.36 1.49
N HIS A 63 -4.62 -6.11 1.14
CA HIS A 63 -4.38 -6.51 -0.25
C HIS A 63 -5.34 -7.61 -0.73
N GLU A 64 -5.94 -8.40 0.15
CA GLU A 64 -7.02 -9.31 -0.22
C GLU A 64 -8.24 -8.51 -0.73
N LYS A 65 -8.61 -7.43 -0.04
CA LYS A 65 -9.68 -6.52 -0.48
C LYS A 65 -9.33 -5.74 -1.75
N PHE A 66 -8.04 -5.46 -1.96
CA PHE A 66 -7.59 -4.81 -3.18
C PHE A 66 -7.83 -5.67 -4.43
N TYR A 67 -7.49 -6.96 -4.37
CA TYR A 67 -7.66 -7.88 -5.52
C TYR A 67 -9.09 -8.42 -5.65
N SER A 68 -9.90 -8.31 -4.61
CA SER A 68 -11.31 -8.72 -4.61
C SER A 68 -12.19 -7.61 -4.04
N PRO A 69 -12.26 -6.45 -4.72
CA PRO A 69 -13.01 -5.31 -4.21
C PRO A 69 -14.52 -5.60 -4.29
N ASN A 70 -15.24 -5.28 -3.23
CA ASN A 70 -16.69 -5.17 -3.29
C ASN A 70 -17.08 -3.85 -3.96
N ALA A 71 -18.33 -3.75 -4.41
CA ALA A 71 -18.85 -2.54 -5.07
C ALA A 71 -18.71 -1.24 -4.23
N ASN A 72 -18.59 -1.38 -2.89
CA ASN A 72 -18.50 -0.26 -1.96
C ASN A 72 -17.09 -0.06 -1.37
N ASP A 73 -16.10 -0.86 -1.76
CA ASP A 73 -14.74 -0.71 -1.24
C ASP A 73 -14.05 0.49 -1.89
N ILE A 74 -13.32 1.27 -1.09
CA ILE A 74 -12.51 2.40 -1.57
C ILE A 74 -11.34 1.82 -2.39
N PRO A 75 -11.01 2.40 -3.55
CA PRO A 75 -9.84 1.96 -4.33
C PRO A 75 -8.58 2.06 -3.49
N CYS A 76 -7.62 1.16 -3.73
CA CYS A 76 -6.32 1.21 -3.06
C CYS A 76 -5.67 2.59 -3.30
N LEU A 77 -5.13 3.20 -2.23
CA LEU A 77 -4.52 4.54 -2.27
C LEU A 77 -3.01 4.46 -1.99
N GLU A 78 -2.32 3.66 -2.78
CA GLU A 78 -0.91 3.34 -2.54
C GLU A 78 0.06 4.36 -3.14
N ASP A 79 -0.37 5.03 -4.22
CA ASP A 79 0.45 5.96 -4.99
C ASP A 79 -0.32 7.23 -5.38
N ALA A 80 0.40 8.22 -5.89
CA ALA A 80 -0.21 9.51 -6.25
C ALA A 80 -1.28 9.39 -7.34
N ASN A 81 -1.10 8.48 -8.30
CA ASN A 81 -2.09 8.26 -9.35
C ASN A 81 -3.35 7.59 -8.79
N SER A 82 -3.21 6.64 -7.87
CA SER A 82 -4.37 6.02 -7.22
C SER A 82 -5.20 7.02 -6.38
N VAL A 83 -4.54 7.97 -5.70
CA VAL A 83 -5.22 9.08 -5.01
C VAL A 83 -5.92 10.00 -6.02
N ALA A 84 -5.25 10.37 -7.10
CA ALA A 84 -5.85 11.18 -8.17
C ALA A 84 -7.05 10.46 -8.82
N TYR A 85 -6.97 9.14 -8.99
CA TYR A 85 -8.07 8.33 -9.51
C TYR A 85 -9.28 8.32 -8.57
N MET A 86 -9.06 8.15 -7.26
CA MET A 86 -10.12 8.25 -6.27
C MET A 86 -10.78 9.64 -6.28
N ILE A 87 -10.00 10.72 -6.35
CA ILE A 87 -10.52 12.09 -6.45
C ILE A 87 -11.42 12.22 -7.70
N ASN A 88 -10.97 11.72 -8.85
CA ASN A 88 -11.77 11.71 -10.07
C ASN A 88 -13.07 10.89 -9.93
N CYS A 89 -13.04 9.75 -9.24
CA CYS A 89 -14.24 8.96 -8.97
C CYS A 89 -15.26 9.74 -8.12
N VAL A 90 -14.79 10.44 -7.09
CA VAL A 90 -15.65 11.29 -6.24
C VAL A 90 -16.24 12.44 -7.05
N VAL A 91 -15.43 13.15 -7.83
CA VAL A 91 -15.90 14.26 -8.70
C VAL A 91 -16.95 13.77 -9.70
N ARG A 92 -16.72 12.61 -10.34
CA ARG A 92 -17.71 12.00 -11.25
C ARG A 92 -18.99 11.59 -10.51
N GLY A 93 -18.87 11.06 -9.30
CA GLY A 93 -20.02 10.69 -8.45
C GLY A 93 -20.90 11.90 -8.11
N ILE A 94 -20.29 13.03 -7.75
CA ILE A 94 -21.01 14.28 -7.50
C ILE A 94 -21.68 14.77 -8.79
N ASN A 95 -20.93 14.85 -9.89
CA ASN A 95 -21.44 15.38 -11.16
C ASN A 95 -22.58 14.54 -11.76
N SER A 96 -22.58 13.23 -11.49
CA SER A 96 -23.63 12.31 -11.94
C SER A 96 -24.82 12.21 -10.98
N GLY A 97 -24.76 12.84 -9.81
CA GLY A 97 -25.82 12.79 -8.79
C GLY A 97 -25.90 11.48 -8.01
N TYR A 98 -24.98 10.54 -8.22
CA TYR A 98 -24.94 9.25 -7.51
C TYR A 98 -24.23 9.31 -6.16
N MET A 99 -23.67 10.46 -5.78
CA MET A 99 -22.96 10.65 -4.52
C MET A 99 -23.47 11.87 -3.78
N ASP A 100 -23.80 11.67 -2.49
CA ASP A 100 -24.18 12.76 -1.60
C ASP A 100 -22.99 13.67 -1.28
N LEU A 101 -23.25 14.98 -1.14
CA LEU A 101 -22.22 16.00 -0.89
C LEU A 101 -21.52 15.79 0.45
N ARG A 102 -22.22 15.31 1.49
CA ARG A 102 -21.60 15.06 2.79
C ARG A 102 -20.59 13.92 2.70
N ALA A 103 -20.97 12.82 2.06
CA ALA A 103 -20.08 11.68 1.83
C ALA A 103 -18.88 12.08 0.97
N ALA A 104 -19.11 12.82 -0.11
CA ALA A 104 -18.04 13.32 -0.97
C ALA A 104 -17.05 14.22 -0.22
N THR A 105 -17.53 15.10 0.65
CA THR A 105 -16.67 15.97 1.47
C THR A 105 -15.77 15.16 2.40
N SER A 106 -16.31 14.13 3.06
CA SER A 106 -15.51 13.24 3.91
C SER A 106 -14.44 12.49 3.13
N LEU A 107 -14.75 12.00 1.92
CA LEU A 107 -13.78 11.29 1.07
C LEU A 107 -12.67 12.21 0.56
N LEU A 108 -13.03 13.42 0.10
CA LEU A 108 -12.04 14.41 -0.35
C LEU A 108 -11.15 14.88 0.80
N TYR A 109 -11.70 15.03 2.01
CA TYR A 109 -10.91 15.36 3.18
C TYR A 109 -9.91 14.24 3.53
N ALA A 110 -10.34 12.97 3.47
CA ALA A 110 -9.42 11.84 3.64
C ALA A 110 -8.32 11.85 2.57
N ALA A 111 -8.67 12.10 1.31
CA ALA A 111 -7.71 12.22 0.20
C ALA A 111 -6.66 13.31 0.44
N GLN A 112 -7.10 14.49 0.91
CA GLN A 112 -6.21 15.62 1.20
C GLN A 112 -5.16 15.29 2.26
N ASN A 113 -5.53 14.55 3.30
CA ASN A 113 -4.60 14.10 4.34
C ASN A 113 -3.54 13.12 3.80
N MET A 114 -3.81 12.42 2.70
CA MET A 114 -2.85 11.53 2.06
C MET A 114 -1.82 12.27 1.20
N ILE A 115 -2.12 13.47 0.69
CA ILE A 115 -1.21 14.26 -0.16
C ILE A 115 0.19 14.49 0.45
N PRO A 116 0.34 14.94 1.71
CA PRO A 116 1.67 15.06 2.32
C PRO A 116 2.35 13.70 2.51
N LEU A 117 1.56 12.64 2.71
CA LEU A 117 2.06 11.26 2.83
C LEU A 117 2.56 10.73 1.49
N LEU A 118 1.99 11.13 0.35
CA LEU A 118 2.45 10.71 -0.98
C LEU A 118 3.92 11.06 -1.25
N LYS A 119 4.42 12.18 -0.73
CA LYS A 119 5.85 12.54 -0.80
C LYS A 119 6.74 11.59 0.02
N GLN A 120 6.17 10.94 1.03
CA GLN A 120 6.83 9.95 1.90
C GLN A 120 6.58 8.51 1.44
N LEU A 121 5.52 8.26 0.65
CA LEU A 121 5.21 6.97 0.04
C LEU A 121 6.12 6.67 -1.17
N TYR A 122 6.77 7.70 -1.74
CA TYR A 122 8.05 7.57 -2.44
C TYR A 122 9.19 7.30 -1.45
N LEU A 123 9.05 6.26 -0.62
CA LEU A 123 10.20 5.72 0.08
C LEU A 123 10.96 4.90 -0.96
N GLU A 124 12.14 5.40 -1.36
CA GLU A 124 13.14 4.56 -2.01
C GLU A 124 13.27 3.29 -1.17
N PRO A 125 13.12 2.11 -1.77
CA PRO A 125 13.34 0.86 -1.07
C PRO A 125 14.69 0.92 -0.37
N SER A 126 14.78 0.55 0.90
CA SER A 126 16.11 0.31 1.46
C SER A 126 16.76 -0.87 0.72
N GLN A 127 18.09 -0.92 0.67
CA GLN A 127 18.81 -2.04 0.05
C GLN A 127 18.41 -3.39 0.68
N ASP A 128 18.09 -3.39 1.98
CA ASP A 128 17.61 -4.57 2.71
C ASP A 128 16.20 -5.02 2.25
N GLU A 129 15.33 -4.07 1.91
CA GLU A 129 13.97 -4.35 1.40
C GLU A 129 13.98 -4.93 -0.03
N LEU A 130 14.95 -4.53 -0.85
CA LEU A 130 15.17 -5.10 -2.20
C LEU A 130 15.79 -6.49 -2.14
N ALA A 131 16.67 -6.75 -1.17
CA ALA A 131 17.36 -8.03 -1.01
C ALA A 131 16.43 -9.17 -0.53
N GLY A 132 15.33 -8.87 0.16
CA GLY A 132 14.36 -9.84 0.66
C GLY A 132 13.40 -10.43 -0.40
N ALA A 133 13.55 -10.07 -1.67
CA ALA A 133 12.87 -10.74 -2.77
C ALA A 133 13.58 -12.05 -3.12
N GLU A 134 13.36 -13.08 -2.30
CA GLU A 134 13.78 -14.45 -2.64
C GLU A 134 13.29 -14.81 -4.06
N PRO A 135 14.15 -15.36 -4.93
CA PRO A 135 13.76 -15.77 -6.28
C PRO A 135 12.63 -16.80 -6.20
N GLU A 136 11.62 -16.60 -7.03
CA GLU A 136 10.51 -17.51 -7.20
C GLU A 136 11.06 -18.86 -7.69
N ASN A 137 11.05 -19.87 -6.83
CA ASN A 137 11.35 -21.23 -7.22
C ASN A 137 10.09 -21.82 -7.87
N ASP A 138 9.87 -21.51 -9.15
CA ASP A 138 8.81 -22.10 -10.00
C ASP A 138 9.09 -23.56 -10.42
N ALA A 139 9.96 -24.26 -9.70
CA ALA A 139 10.20 -25.67 -9.93
C ALA A 139 9.29 -26.53 -9.03
N ALA A 140 8.01 -26.70 -9.42
CA ALA A 140 7.25 -27.96 -9.19
C ALA A 140 5.77 -27.90 -9.63
N GLU A 141 5.42 -27.47 -10.84
CA GLU A 141 4.15 -27.90 -11.47
C GLU A 141 4.33 -28.15 -12.98
N ASN A 142 5.24 -29.07 -13.34
CA ASN A 142 5.20 -29.76 -14.63
C ASN A 142 4.98 -31.26 -14.38
N GLY A 143 3.79 -31.61 -13.90
CA GLY A 143 3.28 -32.97 -13.94
C GLY A 143 2.60 -33.19 -15.30
N GLY A 144 3.38 -33.64 -16.28
CA GLY A 144 2.86 -34.01 -17.59
C GLY A 144 1.83 -35.13 -17.48
N ALA A 145 0.60 -34.85 -17.87
CA ALA A 145 -0.35 -35.87 -18.28
C ALA A 145 -0.28 -35.99 -19.81
N GLU A 146 0.44 -37.01 -20.28
CA GLU A 146 0.42 -37.42 -21.68
C GLU A 146 -1.01 -37.79 -22.10
N ILE A 147 -1.51 -37.12 -23.15
CA ILE A 147 -2.76 -37.49 -23.82
C ILE A 147 -2.37 -38.40 -24.99
N PRO A 148 -2.80 -39.67 -25.05
CA PRO A 148 -2.44 -40.55 -26.14
C PRO A 148 -3.15 -40.11 -27.43
N ARG A 149 -2.37 -39.96 -28.51
CA ARG A 149 -2.89 -39.90 -29.88
C ARG A 149 -2.17 -40.96 -30.72
N GLY A 150 -2.94 -41.94 -31.21
CA GLY A 150 -2.55 -42.83 -32.31
C GLY A 150 -1.87 -44.11 -31.87
#